data_AF-A0A2A5T3S1-F1
#
_entry.id   AF-A0A2A5T3S1-F1
#
_cell.length_a   1.000
_cell.length_b   1.000
_cell.length_c   1.000
_cell.angle_alpha   90.00
_cell.angle_beta   90.00
_cell.angle_gamma   90.00
#
_symmetry.space_group_name_H-M   'P 1'
#
loop_
_entity.id
_entity.type
_entity.pdbx_description
1 polymer ?
#
loop_
_entity_poly.entity_id
_entity_poly.type
_entity_poly.pdbx_seq_one_letter_code
_entity_poly.pdbx_strand_id
1 'polypeptide(L)'
;MMTIVIAFHQSGCRDFKTYYIHFVCRYLTNKFPELVSYTRMFKLMQYVLVPLCSYLIHRQERSTEIAFIDSSKPQVCYNLRILRYQVFKGTVKQGKGTMGWFYGFKLHLIINNKGGIISVKVTTVNVEDRKPVLERADELWGVYTEIKVISLIHWSGNL
;
A
#
# COMPACT_ATOMS: atom_id res chain seq x y z
N MET A 1 1.27 15.33 3.55
CA MET A 1 0.98 14.47 2.38
C MET A 1 0.66 13.03 2.74
N MET A 2 1.57 12.27 3.37
CA MET A 2 1.29 10.88 3.79
C MET A 2 -0.02 10.74 4.55
N THR A 3 -0.24 11.62 5.54
CA THR A 3 -1.45 11.63 6.38
C THR A 3 -2.73 11.76 5.55
N ILE A 4 -2.72 12.55 4.47
CA ILE A 4 -3.87 12.73 3.57
C ILE A 4 -4.16 11.43 2.82
N VAL A 5 -3.12 10.72 2.37
CA VAL A 5 -3.24 9.43 1.66
C VAL A 5 -3.71 8.33 2.61
N ILE A 6 -3.16 8.26 3.83
CA ILE A 6 -3.61 7.30 4.86
C ILE A 6 -5.08 7.55 5.22
N ALA A 7 -5.44 8.81 5.47
CA ALA A 7 -6.81 9.19 5.77
C ALA A 7 -7.78 8.92 4.61
N PHE A 8 -7.33 9.04 3.35
CA PHE A 8 -8.12 8.62 2.20
C PHE A 8 -8.49 7.14 2.29
N HIS A 9 -7.53 6.26 2.53
CA HIS A 9 -7.79 4.82 2.67
C HIS A 9 -8.68 4.49 3.86
N GLN A 10 -8.56 5.23 4.97
CA GLN A 10 -9.42 5.06 6.15
C GLN A 10 -10.84 5.63 5.94
N SER A 11 -11.00 6.61 5.06
CA SER A 11 -12.30 7.26 4.80
C SER A 11 -13.30 6.41 4.02
N GLY A 12 -12.84 5.33 3.37
CA GLY A 12 -13.67 4.52 2.48
C GLY A 12 -14.08 5.21 1.17
N CYS A 13 -13.52 6.39 0.88
CA CYS A 13 -13.78 7.10 -0.37
C CYS A 13 -13.28 6.29 -1.58
N ARG A 14 -14.11 6.21 -2.62
CA ARG A 14 -13.81 5.47 -3.86
C ARG A 14 -12.93 6.23 -4.85
N ASP A 15 -12.76 7.53 -4.67
CA ASP A 15 -12.07 8.37 -5.64
C ASP A 15 -11.20 9.40 -4.94
N PHE A 16 -9.89 9.32 -5.17
CA PHE A 16 -8.93 10.20 -4.50
C PHE A 16 -9.12 11.65 -4.93
N LYS A 17 -9.47 11.91 -6.20
CA LYS A 17 -9.71 13.26 -6.70
C LYS A 17 -10.88 13.93 -5.98
N THR A 18 -11.99 13.22 -5.83
CA THR A 18 -13.18 13.69 -5.13
C THR A 18 -12.88 13.92 -3.66
N TYR A 19 -12.23 12.96 -3.00
CA TYR A 19 -11.78 13.10 -1.62
C TYR A 19 -10.87 14.33 -1.44
N TYR A 20 -9.86 14.50 -2.29
CA TYR A 20 -8.91 15.60 -2.16
C TYR A 20 -9.59 16.96 -2.39
N ILE A 21 -10.31 17.11 -3.49
CA ILE A 21 -10.89 18.42 -3.88
C ILE A 21 -12.09 18.79 -3.00
N HIS A 22 -13.01 17.85 -2.76
CA HIS A 22 -14.29 18.18 -2.10
C HIS A 22 -14.25 18.00 -0.59
N PHE A 23 -13.35 17.17 -0.06
CA PHE A 23 -13.22 16.96 1.37
C PHE A 23 -11.99 17.65 1.96
N VAL A 24 -10.79 17.33 1.48
CA VAL A 24 -9.54 17.85 2.05
C VAL A 24 -9.42 19.37 1.83
N CYS A 25 -9.54 19.83 0.57
CA CYS A 25 -9.43 21.25 0.24
C CYS A 25 -10.60 22.10 0.75
N ARG A 26 -11.71 21.49 1.19
CA ARG A 26 -12.89 22.22 1.68
C ARG A 26 -12.96 22.27 3.21
N TYR A 27 -12.63 21.17 3.88
CA TYR A 27 -12.85 21.03 5.33
C TYR A 27 -11.55 20.88 6.13
N LEU A 28 -10.43 20.51 5.50
CA LEU A 28 -9.16 20.23 6.19
C LEU A 28 -8.06 21.26 5.90
N THR A 29 -8.39 22.39 5.26
CA THR A 29 -7.44 23.49 4.99
C THR A 29 -6.76 24.00 6.25
N ASN A 30 -7.49 24.08 7.37
CA ASN A 30 -6.91 24.50 8.65
C ASN A 30 -5.86 23.51 9.19
N LYS A 31 -5.97 22.22 8.85
CA LYS A 31 -4.99 21.18 9.24
C LYS A 31 -3.83 21.05 8.25
N PHE A 32 -4.03 21.54 7.03
CA PHE A 32 -3.06 21.50 5.94
C PHE A 32 -3.04 22.88 5.25
N PRO A 33 -2.40 23.90 5.87
CA PRO A 33 -2.42 25.26 5.34
C PRO A 33 -1.73 25.38 3.98
N GLU A 34 -0.75 24.53 3.70
CA GLU A 34 0.01 24.49 2.44
C GLU A 34 -0.47 23.36 1.50
N LEU A 35 -1.77 23.32 1.22
CA LEU A 35 -2.31 22.37 0.25
C LEU A 35 -1.84 22.72 -1.17
N VAL A 36 -1.30 21.73 -1.87
CA VAL A 36 -0.91 21.86 -3.28
C VAL A 36 -2.11 21.59 -4.20
N SER A 37 -1.99 21.97 -5.47
CA SER A 37 -3.00 21.59 -6.47
C SER A 37 -3.15 20.07 -6.60
N TYR A 38 -4.33 19.59 -6.99
CA TYR A 38 -4.58 18.15 -7.21
C TYR A 38 -3.52 17.52 -8.12
N THR A 39 -3.17 18.18 -9.23
CA THR A 39 -2.15 17.69 -10.16
C THR A 39 -0.78 17.54 -9.50
N ARG A 40 -0.41 18.47 -8.61
CA ARG A 40 0.84 18.38 -7.84
C ARG A 40 0.76 17.33 -6.75
N MET A 41 -0.38 17.19 -6.07
CA MET A 41 -0.62 16.10 -5.11
C MET A 41 -0.48 14.73 -5.76
N PHE A 42 -1.08 14.53 -6.92
CA PHE A 42 -1.01 13.28 -7.67
C PHE A 42 0.42 12.91 -8.05
N LYS A 43 1.23 13.88 -8.51
CA LYS A 43 2.67 13.67 -8.72
C LYS A 43 3.40 13.33 -7.43
N LEU A 44 3.06 13.99 -6.32
CA LEU A 44 3.71 13.74 -5.03
C LEU A 44 3.36 12.39 -4.43
N MET A 45 2.18 11.82 -4.72
CA MET A 45 1.78 10.49 -4.26
C MET A 45 2.77 9.41 -4.69
N GLN A 46 3.47 9.57 -5.82
CA GLN A 46 4.50 8.62 -6.27
C GLN A 46 5.68 8.51 -5.30
N TYR A 47 5.96 9.61 -4.58
CA TYR A 47 7.01 9.68 -3.57
C TYR A 47 6.50 9.37 -2.17
N VAL A 48 5.21 9.06 -1.98
CA VAL A 48 4.66 8.73 -0.65
C VAL A 48 5.01 7.29 -0.26
N LEU A 49 5.12 6.39 -1.23
CA LEU A 49 5.35 4.97 -0.97
C LEU A 49 6.69 4.71 -0.26
N VAL A 50 7.78 5.31 -0.76
CA VAL A 50 9.12 5.15 -0.19
C VAL A 50 9.19 5.58 1.28
N PRO A 51 8.78 6.79 1.66
CA PRO A 51 8.86 7.22 3.04
C PRO A 51 7.75 6.60 3.92
N LEU A 52 6.64 6.12 3.36
CA LEU A 52 5.71 5.25 4.08
C LEU A 52 6.37 3.91 4.45
N CYS A 53 7.06 3.27 3.50
CA CYS A 53 7.83 2.05 3.78
C CYS A 53 8.92 2.31 4.82
N SER A 54 9.64 3.43 4.72
CA SER A 54 10.64 3.82 5.71
C SER A 54 10.03 3.99 7.11
N TYR A 55 8.88 4.65 7.21
CA TYR A 55 8.15 4.80 8.47
C TYR A 55 7.74 3.44 9.05
N LEU A 56 7.20 2.54 8.22
CA LEU A 56 6.78 1.22 8.68
C LEU A 56 7.95 0.33 9.11
N ILE A 57 9.09 0.41 8.40
CA ILE A 57 10.33 -0.28 8.78
C ILE A 57 10.85 0.27 10.12
N HIS A 58 10.84 1.59 10.29
CA HIS A 58 11.26 2.20 11.56
C HIS A 58 10.33 1.83 12.74
N ARG A 59 9.07 1.52 12.47
CA ARG A 59 8.07 1.10 13.46
C ARG A 59 8.05 -0.42 13.69
N GLN A 60 9.07 -1.15 13.24
CA GLN A 60 9.16 -2.58 13.46
C GLN A 60 9.23 -2.93 14.95
N GLU A 61 8.50 -3.96 15.31
CA GLU A 61 8.48 -4.55 16.64
C GLU A 61 9.20 -5.89 16.64
N ARG A 62 9.50 -6.39 17.84
CA ARG A 62 10.11 -7.70 18.00
C ARG A 62 9.16 -8.80 17.53
N SER A 63 9.75 -9.85 16.95
CA SER A 63 9.07 -11.11 16.69
C SER A 63 8.57 -11.71 18.01
N THR A 64 7.38 -12.30 17.94
CA THR A 64 6.81 -13.12 19.01
C THR A 64 6.70 -14.56 18.52
N GLU A 65 6.31 -15.47 19.41
CA GLU A 65 6.13 -16.89 19.11
C GLU A 65 5.23 -17.19 17.90
N ILE A 66 4.23 -16.33 17.63
CA ILE A 66 3.32 -16.46 16.48
C ILE A 66 3.48 -15.24 15.57
N ALA A 67 3.59 -15.49 14.27
CA ALA A 67 3.58 -14.47 13.24
C ALA A 67 2.55 -14.77 12.15
N PHE A 68 1.84 -13.73 11.74
CA PHE A 68 0.87 -13.71 10.65
C PHE A 68 1.51 -13.13 9.41
N ILE A 69 1.43 -13.85 8.29
CA ILE A 69 1.95 -13.40 7.00
C ILE A 69 0.77 -13.18 6.07
N ASP A 70 0.69 -11.98 5.51
CA ASP A 70 -0.29 -11.65 4.49
C ASP A 70 0.35 -10.84 3.36
N SER A 71 -0.23 -10.95 2.17
CA SER A 71 0.17 -10.17 1.01
C SER A 71 -1.03 -9.45 0.41
N SER A 72 -0.92 -8.12 0.28
CA SER A 72 -1.93 -7.29 -0.39
C SER A 72 -1.42 -6.81 -1.74
N LYS A 73 -2.36 -6.54 -2.66
CA LYS A 73 -2.08 -6.16 -4.05
C LYS A 73 -2.53 -4.73 -4.29
N PRO A 74 -1.79 -3.72 -3.78
CA PRO A 74 -2.13 -2.33 -3.98
C PRO A 74 -2.14 -1.97 -5.48
N GLN A 75 -3.34 -1.85 -6.05
CA GLN A 75 -3.56 -1.44 -7.42
C GLN A 75 -3.32 0.07 -7.56
N VAL A 76 -2.46 0.47 -8.50
CA VAL A 76 -2.15 1.90 -8.72
C VAL A 76 -3.04 2.54 -9.77
N CYS A 77 -3.59 1.76 -10.70
CA CYS A 77 -4.60 2.23 -11.64
C CYS A 77 -5.42 1.07 -12.23
N TYR A 78 -6.58 1.38 -12.82
CA TYR A 78 -7.38 0.41 -13.57
C TYR A 78 -6.68 -0.04 -14.84
N ASN A 79 -6.89 -1.31 -15.23
CA ASN A 79 -6.27 -1.91 -16.42
C ASN A 79 -6.53 -1.08 -17.70
N LEU A 80 -7.74 -0.53 -17.83
CA LEU A 80 -8.13 0.32 -18.97
C LEU A 80 -7.31 1.62 -19.07
N ARG A 81 -6.70 2.08 -17.97
CA ARG A 81 -5.96 3.35 -17.91
C ARG A 81 -4.44 3.15 -17.92
N ILE A 82 -3.93 1.92 -17.96
CA ILE A 82 -2.47 1.63 -17.93
C ILE A 82 -1.73 2.44 -18.99
N LEU A 83 -2.23 2.50 -20.23
CA LEU A 83 -1.56 3.20 -21.34
C LEU A 83 -1.42 4.71 -21.11
N ARG A 84 -2.31 5.31 -20.30
CA ARG A 84 -2.32 6.75 -20.00
C ARG A 84 -1.64 7.07 -18.66
N TYR A 85 -1.41 6.07 -17.82
CA TYR A 85 -0.85 6.24 -16.49
C TYR A 85 0.67 6.42 -16.54
N GLN A 86 1.15 7.62 -16.20
CA GLN A 86 2.58 7.96 -16.29
C GLN A 86 3.32 7.88 -14.94
N VAL A 87 2.60 7.90 -13.82
CA VAL A 87 3.18 8.15 -12.49
C VAL A 87 4.11 7.02 -12.03
N PHE A 88 3.77 5.76 -12.29
CA PHE A 88 4.65 4.61 -12.00
C PHE A 88 5.08 3.87 -13.27
N LYS A 89 5.10 4.55 -14.41
CA LYS A 89 5.50 3.93 -15.68
C LYS A 89 6.95 3.45 -15.58
N GLY A 90 7.17 2.18 -15.90
CA GLY A 90 8.49 1.52 -15.78
C GLY A 90 8.82 0.99 -14.38
N THR A 91 8.20 1.52 -13.32
CA THR A 91 8.36 1.01 -11.94
C THR A 91 7.41 -0.13 -11.63
N VAL A 92 6.17 -0.03 -12.11
CA VAL A 92 5.09 -1.00 -11.87
C VAL A 92 4.89 -1.91 -13.09
N LYS A 93 4.57 -3.18 -12.82
CA LYS A 93 4.21 -4.18 -13.83
C LYS A 93 2.78 -4.66 -13.63
N GLN A 94 2.18 -5.14 -14.71
CA GLN A 94 0.92 -5.84 -14.66
C GLN A 94 1.16 -7.27 -14.17
N GLY A 95 0.25 -7.81 -13.38
CA GLY A 95 0.24 -9.25 -13.13
C GLY A 95 -1.14 -9.76 -12.80
N LYS A 96 -1.22 -11.09 -12.66
CA LYS A 96 -2.48 -11.83 -12.57
C LYS A 96 -2.68 -12.30 -11.14
N GLY A 97 -3.79 -11.87 -10.53
CA GLY A 97 -4.29 -12.39 -9.26
C GLY A 97 -5.47 -13.33 -9.47
N THR A 98 -6.01 -13.84 -8.36
CA THR A 98 -7.25 -14.61 -8.31
C THR A 98 -8.43 -13.82 -8.88
N MET A 99 -8.48 -12.51 -8.64
CA MET A 99 -9.53 -11.61 -9.14
C MET A 99 -9.24 -11.03 -10.54
N GLY A 100 -8.24 -11.57 -11.25
CA GLY A 100 -7.89 -11.11 -12.60
C GLY A 100 -6.62 -10.27 -12.65
N TRP A 101 -6.46 -9.52 -13.74
CA TRP A 101 -5.30 -8.68 -13.98
C TRP A 101 -5.34 -7.42 -13.11
N PHE A 102 -4.19 -7.01 -12.59
CA PHE A 102 -4.02 -5.73 -11.92
C PHE A 102 -2.68 -5.10 -12.28
N TYR A 103 -2.60 -3.78 -12.19
CA TYR A 103 -1.39 -3.00 -12.37
C TYR A 103 -1.06 -2.32 -11.04
N GLY A 104 0.03 -2.73 -10.39
CA GLY A 104 0.32 -2.26 -9.04
C GLY A 104 1.58 -2.86 -8.40
N PHE A 105 1.61 -2.86 -7.07
CA PHE A 105 2.66 -3.53 -6.31
C PHE A 105 2.11 -4.75 -5.58
N LYS A 106 3.00 -5.54 -4.99
CA LYS A 106 2.67 -6.50 -3.94
C LYS A 106 3.29 -6.01 -2.64
N LEU A 107 2.49 -5.89 -1.59
CA LEU A 107 2.94 -5.54 -0.25
C LEU A 107 2.85 -6.78 0.62
N HIS A 108 4.00 -7.25 1.08
CA HIS A 108 4.13 -8.36 2.02
C HIS A 108 4.28 -7.79 3.42
N LEU A 109 3.42 -8.25 4.33
CA LEU A 109 3.38 -7.79 5.71
C LEU A 109 3.46 -9.00 6.64
N ILE A 110 4.35 -8.92 7.62
CA ILE A 110 4.46 -9.90 8.70
C ILE A 110 4.14 -9.18 10.00
N ILE A 111 3.16 -9.67 10.73
CA ILE A 111 2.64 -9.07 11.96
C ILE A 111 2.75 -10.10 13.09
N ASN A 112 3.13 -9.65 14.28
CA ASN A 112 3.12 -10.47 15.48
C ASN A 112 1.69 -10.68 16.00
N ASN A 113 1.51 -11.55 16.99
CA ASN A 113 0.18 -11.81 17.57
C ASN A 113 -0.44 -10.65 18.36
N LYS A 114 0.31 -9.58 18.60
CA LYS A 114 -0.15 -8.34 19.26
C LYS A 114 -0.49 -7.22 18.26
N GLY A 115 -0.39 -7.48 16.96
CA GLY A 115 -0.62 -6.46 15.92
C GLY A 115 0.61 -5.61 15.56
N GLY A 116 1.76 -5.88 16.17
CA GLY A 116 3.02 -5.23 15.89
C GLY A 116 3.62 -5.68 14.55
N ILE A 117 4.10 -4.72 13.77
CA ILE A 117 4.69 -4.99 12.45
C ILE A 117 6.08 -5.59 12.67
N ILE A 118 6.33 -6.81 12.21
CA ILE A 118 7.67 -7.40 12.26
C ILE A 118 8.44 -7.08 10.97
N SER A 119 7.78 -7.18 9.82
CA SER A 119 8.44 -7.02 8.52
C SER A 119 7.50 -6.45 7.47
N VAL A 120 8.03 -5.54 6.65
CA VAL A 120 7.35 -4.96 5.48
C VAL A 120 8.25 -5.10 4.27
N LYS A 121 7.69 -5.56 3.15
CA LYS A 121 8.39 -5.59 1.88
C LYS A 121 7.45 -5.27 0.72
N VAL A 122 7.83 -4.31 -0.09
CA VAL A 122 7.13 -3.99 -1.34
C VAL A 122 7.89 -4.61 -2.49
N THR A 123 7.20 -5.39 -3.31
CA THR A 123 7.75 -5.99 -4.52
C THR A 123 6.93 -5.63 -5.75
N THR A 124 7.54 -5.79 -6.93
CA THR A 124 6.77 -5.76 -8.17
C THR A 124 5.86 -6.99 -8.27
N VAL A 125 4.81 -6.91 -9.08
CA VAL A 125 3.77 -7.95 -9.15
C VAL A 125 4.30 -9.32 -9.56
N ASN A 126 5.35 -9.37 -10.38
CA ASN A 126 5.88 -10.61 -10.95
C ASN A 126 6.76 -11.40 -9.96
N VAL A 127 6.99 -10.86 -8.76
CA VAL A 127 7.69 -11.60 -7.71
C VAL A 127 6.72 -12.62 -7.10
N GLU A 128 7.14 -13.88 -7.09
CA GLU A 128 6.42 -14.97 -6.43
C GLU A 128 6.42 -14.77 -4.92
N ASP A 129 5.28 -14.97 -4.26
CA ASP A 129 5.06 -14.57 -2.85
C ASP A 129 5.97 -15.33 -1.86
N ARG A 130 6.45 -16.52 -2.24
CA ARG A 130 7.35 -17.34 -1.43
C ARG A 130 8.75 -16.74 -1.26
N LYS A 131 9.30 -16.11 -2.31
CA LYS A 131 10.66 -15.55 -2.30
C LYS A 131 10.86 -14.45 -1.24
N PRO A 132 10.01 -13.41 -1.17
CA PRO A 132 10.18 -12.34 -0.18
C PRO A 132 9.95 -12.81 1.26
N VAL A 133 9.14 -13.84 1.47
CA VAL A 133 8.94 -14.47 2.78
C VAL A 133 10.17 -15.27 3.19
N LEU A 134 10.70 -16.11 2.29
CA LEU A 134 11.91 -16.91 2.54
C LEU A 134 13.13 -16.05 2.87
N GLU A 135 13.35 -14.95 2.16
CA GLU A 135 14.45 -14.00 2.43
C GLU A 135 14.39 -13.34 3.81
N ARG A 136 13.22 -13.35 4.47
CA ARG A 136 13.01 -12.73 5.80
C ARG A 136 12.76 -13.77 6.90
N ALA A 137 12.66 -15.05 6.54
CA ALA A 137 12.35 -16.13 7.49
C ALA A 137 13.51 -16.39 8.44
N ASP A 138 14.76 -16.18 7.99
CA ASP A 138 15.97 -16.37 8.80
C ASP A 138 16.08 -15.39 9.98
N GLU A 139 15.37 -14.25 9.92
CA GLU A 139 15.34 -13.22 10.97
C GLU A 139 14.19 -13.41 11.97
N LEU A 140 13.29 -14.38 11.73
CA LEU A 140 12.07 -14.59 12.48
C LEU A 140 12.18 -15.83 13.38
N TRP A 141 11.76 -15.69 14.64
CA TRP A 141 11.68 -16.78 15.62
C TRP A 141 10.20 -17.07 15.89
N GLY A 142 9.72 -18.29 15.58
CA GLY A 142 8.35 -18.71 15.92
C GLY A 142 7.65 -19.62 14.91
N VAL A 143 6.37 -19.89 15.15
CA VAL A 143 5.45 -20.63 14.29
C VAL A 143 4.73 -19.65 13.35
N TYR A 144 4.72 -19.96 12.05
CA TYR A 144 4.12 -19.12 11.02
C TYR A 144 2.75 -19.63 10.63
N THR A 145 1.77 -18.75 10.63
CA THR A 145 0.46 -19.02 10.07
C THR A 145 0.22 -18.12 8.86
N GLU A 146 0.16 -18.72 7.68
CA GLU A 146 -0.24 -18.03 6.46
C GLU A 146 -1.77 -17.85 6.51
N ILE A 147 -2.20 -16.65 6.91
CA ILE A 147 -3.62 -16.31 6.86
C ILE A 147 -3.85 -15.59 5.54
N LYS A 148 -4.51 -16.26 4.59
CA LYS A 148 -5.13 -15.58 3.45
C LYS A 148 -6.33 -14.80 3.97
N VAL A 149 -6.09 -13.60 4.49
CA VAL A 149 -7.18 -12.65 4.72
C VAL A 149 -7.69 -12.29 3.33
N ILE A 150 -8.94 -12.68 3.03
CA ILE A 150 -9.66 -12.11 1.90
C ILE A 150 -9.72 -10.62 2.21
N SER A 151 -8.88 -9.84 1.55
CA SER A 151 -8.71 -8.41 1.81
C SER A 151 -10.07 -7.73 1.82
N LEU A 152 -10.58 -7.40 3.02
CA LEU A 152 -11.82 -6.64 3.18
C LEU A 152 -11.66 -5.17 2.72
N ILE A 153 -10.44 -4.79 2.36
CA ILE A 153 -10.13 -3.52 1.72
C ILE A 153 -10.12 -3.78 0.21
N HIS A 154 -11.29 -3.69 -0.41
CA HIS A 154 -11.38 -3.54 -1.85
C HIS A 154 -10.64 -2.25 -2.25
N TRP A 155 -9.41 -2.40 -2.73
CA TRP A 155 -8.61 -1.35 -3.36
C TRP A 155 -9.20 -0.99 -4.74
N SER A 156 -10.47 -0.54 -4.78
CA SER A 156 -11.01 0.21 -5.92
C SER A 156 -11.26 1.65 -5.54
N GLY A 157 -10.19 2.28 -5.06
CA GLY A 157 -10.10 3.72 -4.98
C GLY A 157 -9.37 4.20 -6.23
N ASN A 158 -9.99 4.99 -7.11
CA ASN A 158 -9.27 5.69 -8.19
C ASN A 158 -8.05 6.40 -7.58
N LEU A 159 -6.86 6.06 -8.10
CA LEU A 159 -5.73 6.97 -8.26
C LEU A 159 -5.87 7.65 -9.63
#